data_AF-A0A4V1C0J8-F1
#
_entry.id   AF-A0A4V1C0J8-F1
#
_cell.length_a   1.000
_cell.length_b   1.000
_cell.length_c   1.000
_cell.angle_alpha   90.00
_cell.angle_beta   90.00
_cell.angle_gamma   90.00
#
_symmetry.space_group_name_H-M   'P 1'
#
loop_
_entity.id
_entity.type
_entity.pdbx_description
1 polymer ?
#
loop_
_entity_poly.entity_id
_entity_poly.type
_entity_poly.pdbx_seq_one_letter_code
_entity_poly.pdbx_strand_id
1 'polypeptide(L)'
;MDELQKVDDWLTALLANLEPAARNRMMRQLAQQLRRTQQQNIRLQRNPDGSGYEPRRVTARSKKGRIKRQMFAKLRTTKYLKTAATADSASVEFAGQVQRIARVHHYGLRDRITKLGPLKKYPERRLLGHTNNTVELVKSIMLDYMKR
;
A
#
# COMPACT_ATOMS: atom_id res chain seq x y z
N MET A 1 -48.46 8.61 0.20
CA MET A 1 -47.82 9.52 1.17
C MET A 1 -46.80 8.77 2.02
N ASP A 2 -47.18 7.69 2.72
CA ASP A 2 -46.25 6.91 3.58
C ASP A 2 -45.07 6.26 2.82
N GLU A 3 -45.30 5.73 1.60
CA GLU A 3 -44.21 5.19 0.78
C GLU A 3 -43.23 6.25 0.26
N LEU A 4 -43.73 7.46 -0.03
CA LEU A 4 -42.88 8.55 -0.51
C LEU A 4 -41.96 9.06 0.62
N GLN A 5 -42.49 9.15 1.85
CA GLN A 5 -41.70 9.52 3.03
C GLN A 5 -40.59 8.50 3.30
N LYS A 6 -40.86 7.20 3.16
CA LYS A 6 -39.84 6.14 3.30
C LYS A 6 -38.71 6.27 2.27
N VAL A 7 -39.03 6.68 1.04
CA VAL A 7 -38.03 6.94 0.00
C VAL A 7 -37.20 8.17 0.35
N ASP A 8 -37.82 9.26 0.80
CA ASP A 8 -37.12 10.49 1.21
C ASP A 8 -36.19 10.26 2.41
N ASP A 9 -36.65 9.52 3.42
CA ASP A 9 -35.84 9.18 4.59
C ASP A 9 -34.63 8.30 4.18
N TRP A 10 -34.84 7.35 3.27
CA TRP A 10 -33.78 6.50 2.71
C TRP A 10 -32.76 7.30 1.89
N LEU A 11 -33.23 8.20 1.01
CA LEU A 11 -32.35 9.09 0.23
C LEU A 11 -31.56 10.04 1.13
N THR A 12 -32.17 10.56 2.19
CA THR A 12 -31.52 11.43 3.16
C THR A 12 -30.40 10.70 3.90
N ALA A 13 -30.64 9.46 4.34
CA ALA A 13 -29.61 8.62 4.95
C ALA A 13 -28.44 8.33 3.98
N LEU A 14 -28.76 8.02 2.71
CA LEU A 14 -27.75 7.79 1.68
C LEU A 14 -26.88 9.03 1.44
N LEU A 15 -27.48 10.22 1.36
CA LEU A 15 -26.76 11.49 1.22
C LEU A 15 -25.86 11.76 2.43
N ALA A 16 -26.34 11.47 3.65
CA ALA A 16 -25.53 11.59 4.87
C ALA A 16 -24.27 10.70 4.84
N ASN A 17 -24.37 9.49 4.27
CA ASN A 17 -23.21 8.60 4.10
C ASN A 17 -22.22 9.08 3.03
N LEU A 18 -22.64 10.01 2.17
CA LEU A 18 -21.80 10.67 1.17
C LEU A 18 -21.26 12.04 1.64
N GLU A 19 -21.59 12.48 2.86
CA GLU A 19 -21.03 13.72 3.41
C GLU A 19 -19.51 13.64 3.60
N PRO A 20 -18.81 14.80 3.58
CA PRO A 20 -17.35 14.84 3.72
C PRO A 20 -16.81 14.10 4.95
N ALA A 21 -17.52 14.14 6.08
CA ALA A 21 -17.11 13.45 7.30
C ALA A 21 -17.18 11.93 7.15
N ALA A 22 -18.28 11.40 6.59
CA ALA A 22 -18.46 9.98 6.32
C ALA A 22 -17.46 9.48 5.27
N ARG A 23 -17.27 10.24 4.18
CA ARG A 23 -16.27 9.96 3.14
C ARG A 23 -14.85 9.90 3.72
N ASN A 24 -14.48 10.85 4.58
CA ASN A 24 -13.15 10.83 5.22
C ASN A 24 -12.97 9.61 6.15
N ARG A 25 -14.03 9.14 6.85
CA ARG A 25 -13.96 7.87 7.60
C ARG A 25 -13.75 6.68 6.66
N MET A 26 -14.51 6.61 5.57
CA MET A 26 -14.36 5.57 4.53
C MET A 26 -12.94 5.56 3.94
N MET A 27 -12.42 6.72 3.54
CA MET A 27 -11.07 6.83 2.96
C MET A 27 -9.97 6.46 3.96
N ARG A 28 -10.12 6.79 5.24
CA ARG A 28 -9.21 6.33 6.29
C ARG A 28 -9.21 4.81 6.43
N GLN A 29 -10.39 4.17 6.42
CA GLN A 29 -10.50 2.71 6.43
C GLN A 29 -9.84 2.11 5.19
N LEU A 30 -10.12 2.67 4.00
CA LEU A 30 -9.52 2.22 2.75
C LEU A 30 -8.00 2.31 2.79
N ALA A 31 -7.42 3.46 3.19
CA ALA A 31 -5.98 3.63 3.29
C ALA A 31 -5.33 2.61 4.24
N GLN A 32 -5.98 2.31 5.38
CA GLN A 32 -5.50 1.29 6.31
C GLN A 32 -5.49 -0.11 5.70
N GLN A 33 -6.54 -0.47 4.96
CA GLN A 33 -6.64 -1.77 4.29
C GLN A 33 -5.64 -1.89 3.14
N LEU A 34 -5.50 -0.84 2.33
CA LEU A 34 -4.45 -0.76 1.29
C LEU A 34 -3.07 -0.98 1.92
N ARG A 35 -2.75 -0.29 3.03
CA ARG A 35 -1.45 -0.48 3.71
C ARG A 35 -1.27 -1.93 4.16
N ARG A 36 -2.28 -2.56 4.74
CA ARG A 36 -2.21 -3.97 5.18
C ARG A 36 -1.88 -4.90 4.01
N THR A 37 -2.52 -4.71 2.86
CA THR A 37 -2.22 -5.46 1.63
C THR A 37 -0.77 -5.26 1.20
N GLN A 38 -0.27 -4.01 1.14
CA GLN A 38 1.12 -3.76 0.77
C GLN A 38 2.11 -4.36 1.78
N GLN A 39 1.82 -4.26 3.09
CA GLN A 39 2.63 -4.87 4.13
C GLN A 39 2.73 -6.38 3.97
N GLN A 40 1.61 -7.03 3.64
CA GLN A 40 1.53 -8.46 3.41
C GLN A 40 2.33 -8.86 2.17
N ASN A 41 2.21 -8.14 1.06
CA ASN A 41 2.98 -8.41 -0.16
C ASN A 41 4.49 -8.28 0.09
N ILE A 42 4.93 -7.21 0.78
CA ILE A 42 6.33 -7.03 1.17
C ILE A 42 6.78 -8.13 2.14
N ARG A 43 5.91 -8.59 3.04
CA ARG A 43 6.20 -9.70 3.96
C ARG A 43 6.38 -11.03 3.22
N LEU A 44 5.55 -11.29 2.23
CA LEU A 44 5.64 -12.48 1.40
C LEU A 44 6.73 -12.40 0.32
N GLN A 45 7.40 -11.24 0.17
CA GLN A 45 8.36 -10.97 -0.90
C GLN A 45 7.75 -11.18 -2.28
N ARG A 46 6.57 -10.62 -2.53
CA ARG A 46 5.84 -10.74 -3.81
C ARG A 46 5.57 -9.39 -4.45
N ASN A 47 5.64 -9.38 -5.77
CA ASN A 47 5.15 -8.29 -6.62
C ASN A 47 3.61 -8.30 -6.68
N PRO A 48 2.98 -7.20 -7.15
CA PRO A 48 1.52 -7.13 -7.31
C PRO A 48 0.94 -8.19 -8.25
N ASP A 49 1.68 -8.61 -9.28
CA ASP A 49 1.27 -9.69 -10.19
C ASP A 49 1.34 -11.09 -9.55
N GLY A 50 1.78 -11.19 -8.29
CA GLY A 50 1.94 -12.44 -7.54
C GLY A 50 3.30 -13.10 -7.68
N SER A 51 4.15 -12.64 -8.61
CA SER A 51 5.51 -13.17 -8.79
C SER A 51 6.39 -12.88 -7.56
N GLY A 52 7.35 -13.75 -7.29
CA GLY A 52 8.33 -13.52 -6.22
C GLY A 52 9.29 -12.39 -6.55
N TYR A 53 9.72 -11.62 -5.54
CA TYR A 53 10.84 -10.70 -5.70
C TYR A 53 12.11 -11.45 -6.07
N GLU A 54 12.93 -10.84 -6.93
CA GLU A 54 14.25 -11.38 -7.20
C GLU A 54 15.05 -11.48 -5.89
N PRO A 55 15.67 -12.64 -5.59
CA PRO A 55 16.43 -12.83 -4.38
C PRO A 55 17.54 -11.79 -4.20
N ARG A 56 17.91 -11.52 -2.94
CA ARG A 56 19.08 -10.69 -2.64
C ARG A 56 20.33 -11.40 -3.15
N ARG A 57 21.15 -10.71 -3.97
CA ARG A 57 22.45 -11.24 -4.38
C ARG A 57 23.34 -11.53 -3.16
N VAL A 58 23.75 -12.78 -3.01
CA VAL A 58 24.71 -13.25 -2.00
C VAL A 58 26.05 -13.45 -2.71
N THR A 59 27.14 -12.87 -2.19
CA THR A 59 28.49 -13.05 -2.76
C THR A 59 29.20 -14.22 -2.09
N ALA A 60 30.22 -14.80 -2.73
CA ALA A 60 31.03 -15.87 -2.14
C ALA A 60 31.66 -15.51 -0.77
N ARG A 61 31.87 -14.21 -0.51
CA ARG A 61 32.36 -13.70 0.80
C ARG A 61 31.29 -13.65 1.88
N SER A 62 30.02 -13.91 1.55
CA SER A 62 28.91 -13.82 2.50
C SER A 62 28.81 -15.09 3.33
N LYS A 63 28.99 -14.97 4.65
CA LYS A 63 28.83 -16.12 5.57
C LYS A 63 27.36 -16.58 5.61
N LYS A 64 27.14 -17.90 5.52
CA LYS A 64 25.83 -18.56 5.69
C LYS A 64 25.22 -18.12 7.03
N GLY A 65 23.93 -17.78 7.04
CA GLY A 65 23.21 -17.35 8.25
C GLY A 65 23.40 -15.88 8.67
N ARG A 66 24.28 -15.10 8.01
CA ARG A 66 24.45 -13.67 8.33
C ARG A 66 23.22 -12.82 7.98
N ILE A 67 22.50 -13.17 6.93
CA ILE A 67 21.26 -12.51 6.52
C ILE A 67 20.09 -13.19 7.24
N LYS A 68 19.67 -12.62 8.37
CA LYS A 68 18.58 -13.18 9.20
C LYS A 68 17.19 -12.61 8.89
N ARG A 69 17.12 -11.46 8.21
CA ARG A 69 15.86 -10.75 7.93
C ARG A 69 15.61 -10.71 6.43
N GLN A 70 14.35 -10.90 6.05
CA GLN A 70 13.88 -10.67 4.69
C GLN A 70 14.10 -9.21 4.26
N MET A 71 14.16 -8.96 2.94
CA MET A 71 14.30 -7.62 2.42
C MET A 71 13.11 -6.75 2.84
N PHE A 72 13.37 -5.45 3.02
CA PHE A 72 12.32 -4.45 3.30
C PHE A 72 11.51 -4.68 4.60
N ALA A 73 11.97 -5.56 5.50
CA ALA A 73 11.28 -5.85 6.76
C ALA A 73 11.05 -4.60 7.64
N LYS A 74 11.98 -3.64 7.64
CA LYS A 74 11.78 -2.33 8.28
C LYS A 74 10.84 -1.43 7.47
N LEU A 75 11.05 -1.37 6.16
CA LEU A 75 10.29 -0.52 5.23
C LEU A 75 8.77 -0.76 5.30
N ARG A 76 8.32 -2.01 5.51
CA ARG A 76 6.89 -2.31 5.66
C ARG A 76 6.27 -1.84 6.99
N THR A 77 7.05 -1.42 7.99
CA THR A 77 6.47 -1.02 9.29
C THR A 77 5.70 0.30 9.21
N THR A 78 4.79 0.55 10.14
CA THR A 78 4.01 1.81 10.22
C THR A 78 4.86 3.06 10.48
N LYS A 79 6.13 2.88 10.90
CA LYS A 79 7.12 3.95 10.98
C LYS A 79 7.46 4.50 9.60
N TYR A 80 7.52 3.64 8.58
CA TYR A 80 8.01 3.99 7.25
C TYR A 80 6.96 3.88 6.15
N LEU A 81 5.95 3.03 6.28
CA LEU A 81 4.82 2.90 5.35
C LEU A 81 3.60 3.58 5.96
N LYS A 82 3.36 4.82 5.52
CA LYS A 82 2.34 5.72 6.02
C LYS A 82 1.08 5.67 5.15
N THR A 83 0.00 6.12 5.75
CA THR A 83 -1.30 6.27 5.11
C THR A 83 -1.70 7.72 5.23
N ALA A 84 -2.24 8.31 4.17
CA ALA A 84 -2.93 9.59 4.21
C ALA A 84 -4.34 9.41 3.64
N ALA A 85 -5.29 10.19 4.15
CA ALA A 85 -6.66 10.16 3.67
C ALA A 85 -7.30 11.54 3.82
N THR A 86 -8.08 11.92 2.82
CA THR A 86 -8.98 13.08 2.80
C THR A 86 -10.39 12.60 2.48
N ALA A 87 -11.37 13.48 2.33
CA ALA A 87 -12.69 13.09 1.83
C ALA A 87 -12.62 12.52 0.40
N ASP A 88 -11.63 12.95 -0.40
CA ASP A 88 -11.51 12.66 -1.83
C ASP A 88 -10.40 11.67 -2.17
N SER A 89 -9.54 11.32 -1.23
CA SER A 89 -8.37 10.48 -1.52
C SER A 89 -7.99 9.57 -0.36
N ALA A 90 -7.41 8.42 -0.70
CA ALA A 90 -6.76 7.50 0.22
C ALA A 90 -5.44 7.05 -0.40
N SER A 91 -4.33 7.19 0.32
CA SER A 91 -3.00 6.85 -0.19
C SER A 91 -2.17 6.06 0.82
N VAL A 92 -1.21 5.33 0.27
CA VAL A 92 -0.18 4.59 1.02
C VAL A 92 1.16 4.96 0.43
N GLU A 93 2.08 5.44 1.27
CA GLU A 93 3.37 5.96 0.83
C GLU A 93 4.51 5.59 1.78
N PHE A 94 5.73 5.58 1.25
CA PHE A 94 6.92 5.52 2.09
C PHE A 94 7.27 6.92 2.62
N ALA A 95 7.73 7.04 3.86
CA ALA A 95 8.02 8.33 4.48
C ALA A 95 9.51 8.69 4.49
N GLY A 96 9.83 9.96 4.24
CA GLY A 96 11.16 10.54 4.41
C GLY A 96 12.27 9.82 3.61
N GLN A 97 13.45 9.67 4.21
CA GLN A 97 14.66 9.19 3.52
C GLN A 97 14.56 7.76 2.96
N VAL A 98 13.59 6.96 3.41
CA VAL A 98 13.42 5.59 2.90
C VAL A 98 12.73 5.56 1.53
N GLN A 99 12.08 6.66 1.10
CA GLN A 99 11.46 6.78 -0.23
C GLN A 99 12.47 6.53 -1.34
N ARG A 100 13.70 7.02 -1.19
CA ARG A 100 14.78 6.83 -2.17
C ARG A 100 15.07 5.34 -2.38
N ILE A 101 15.25 4.59 -1.29
CA ILE A 101 15.49 3.13 -1.33
C ILE A 101 14.29 2.42 -1.95
N ALA A 102 13.08 2.77 -1.51
CA ALA A 102 11.85 2.19 -2.04
C ALA A 102 11.73 2.42 -3.55
N ARG A 103 11.98 3.64 -4.03
CA ARG A 103 11.95 4.03 -5.45
C ARG A 103 12.97 3.26 -6.28
N VAL A 104 14.21 3.16 -5.79
CA VAL A 104 15.29 2.41 -6.46
C VAL A 104 14.89 0.97 -6.69
N HIS A 105 14.34 0.31 -5.67
CA HIS A 105 13.90 -1.07 -5.82
C HIS A 105 12.60 -1.19 -6.59
N HIS A 106 11.64 -0.29 -6.40
CA HIS A 106 10.34 -0.33 -7.07
C HIS A 106 10.47 -0.21 -8.59
N TYR A 107 11.35 0.65 -9.09
CA TYR A 107 11.55 0.87 -10.53
C TYR A 107 12.84 0.23 -11.07
N GLY A 108 13.59 -0.53 -10.27
CA GLY A 108 14.84 -1.14 -10.71
C GLY A 108 15.94 -0.15 -11.11
N LEU A 109 16.04 0.98 -10.39
CA LEU A 109 16.98 2.06 -10.70
C LEU A 109 18.42 1.72 -10.32
N ARG A 110 19.34 2.59 -10.74
CA ARG A 110 20.74 2.56 -10.29
C ARG A 110 20.88 3.32 -8.98
N ASP A 111 21.65 2.76 -8.05
CA ASP A 111 22.02 3.45 -6.82
C ASP A 111 23.44 3.08 -6.36
N ARG A 112 24.06 3.96 -5.58
CA ARG A 112 25.40 3.74 -5.02
C ARG A 112 25.33 2.82 -3.81
N ILE A 113 26.26 1.87 -3.73
CA ILE A 113 26.33 0.93 -2.59
C ILE A 113 26.82 1.64 -1.32
N THR A 114 27.76 2.58 -1.48
CA THR A 114 28.29 3.47 -0.42
C THR A 114 28.38 4.89 -0.98
N LYS A 115 28.55 5.91 -0.12
CA LYS A 115 28.53 7.34 -0.52
C LYS A 115 29.44 7.66 -1.71
N LEU A 116 30.62 7.03 -1.77
CA LEU A 116 31.61 7.16 -2.85
C LEU A 116 31.79 5.85 -3.63
N GLY A 117 30.86 4.91 -3.50
CA GLY A 117 30.96 3.59 -4.09
C GLY A 117 30.46 3.51 -5.53
N PRO A 118 30.62 2.33 -6.15
CA PRO A 118 30.14 2.08 -7.50
C PRO A 118 28.61 2.17 -7.59
N LEU A 119 28.14 2.66 -8.74
CA LEU A 119 26.73 2.62 -9.10
C LEU A 119 26.34 1.22 -9.55
N LYS A 120 25.25 0.71 -9.00
CA LYS A 120 24.72 -0.62 -9.33
C LYS A 120 23.26 -0.52 -9.72
N LYS A 121 22.88 -1.20 -10.80
CA LYS A 121 21.47 -1.41 -11.16
C LYS A 121 20.86 -2.44 -10.22
N TYR A 122 19.73 -2.10 -9.62
CA TYR A 122 18.97 -2.99 -8.76
C TYR A 122 17.86 -3.67 -9.56
N PRO A 123 17.53 -4.93 -9.26
CA PRO A 123 16.35 -5.56 -9.82
C PRO A 123 15.07 -4.89 -9.35
N GLU A 124 14.08 -4.82 -10.24
CA GLU A 124 12.74 -4.34 -9.95
C GLU A 124 12.05 -5.25 -8.93
N ARG A 125 11.51 -4.64 -7.88
CA ARG A 125 10.72 -5.28 -6.83
C ARG A 125 9.59 -4.30 -6.48
N ARG A 126 8.42 -4.49 -7.09
CA ARG A 126 7.29 -3.57 -6.98
C ARG A 126 6.71 -3.60 -5.57
N LEU A 127 7.22 -2.70 -4.72
CA LEU A 127 6.87 -2.64 -3.30
C LEU A 127 5.44 -2.17 -3.03
N LEU A 128 4.89 -1.38 -3.94
CA LEU A 128 3.53 -0.87 -3.91
C LEU A 128 2.88 -1.24 -5.24
N GLY A 129 1.61 -1.55 -5.22
CA GLY A 129 0.83 -1.76 -6.44
C GLY A 129 -0.55 -2.28 -6.15
N HIS A 130 -1.42 -2.24 -7.15
CA HIS A 130 -2.77 -2.76 -7.04
C HIS A 130 -2.87 -4.08 -7.80
N THR A 131 -3.78 -4.91 -7.33
CA THR A 131 -4.14 -6.21 -7.91
C THR A 131 -5.65 -6.26 -8.09
N ASN A 132 -6.19 -7.25 -8.79
CA ASN A 132 -7.64 -7.44 -8.86
C ASN A 132 -8.27 -7.54 -7.47
N ASN A 133 -7.61 -8.24 -6.53
CA ASN A 133 -8.08 -8.30 -5.14
C ASN A 133 -8.07 -6.93 -4.45
N THR A 134 -7.14 -6.04 -4.83
CA THR A 134 -7.13 -4.66 -4.32
C THR A 134 -8.29 -3.86 -4.87
N VAL A 135 -8.62 -4.03 -6.15
CA VAL A 135 -9.77 -3.39 -6.80
C VAL A 135 -11.07 -3.87 -6.15
N GLU A 136 -11.23 -5.18 -5.95
CA GLU A 136 -12.41 -5.74 -5.30
C GLU A 136 -12.55 -5.28 -3.84
N LEU A 137 -11.43 -5.16 -3.10
CA LEU A 137 -11.43 -4.58 -1.75
C LEU A 137 -11.89 -3.11 -1.74
N VAL A 138 -11.47 -2.31 -2.71
CA VAL A 138 -11.91 -0.91 -2.84
C VAL A 138 -13.41 -0.87 -3.10
N LYS A 139 -13.89 -1.66 -4.07
CA LYS A 139 -15.32 -1.76 -4.40
C LYS A 139 -16.15 -2.20 -3.21
N SER A 140 -15.72 -3.23 -2.48
CA SER A 140 -16.45 -3.76 -1.34
C SER A 140 -16.59 -2.69 -0.25
N ILE A 141 -15.51 -2.00 0.09
CA ILE A 141 -15.53 -0.92 1.10
C ILE A 141 -16.47 0.22 0.66
N MET A 142 -16.43 0.62 -0.61
CA MET A 142 -17.30 1.67 -1.12
C MET A 142 -18.79 1.26 -1.07
N LEU A 143 -19.11 0.06 -1.56
CA LEU A 143 -20.48 -0.46 -1.54
C LEU A 143 -21.02 -0.65 -0.12
N ASP A 144 -20.18 -1.14 0.81
CA ASP A 144 -20.57 -1.29 2.21
C ASP A 144 -20.89 0.05 2.89
N TYR A 145 -20.24 1.14 2.46
CA TYR A 145 -20.53 2.49 2.96
C TYR A 145 -21.77 3.11 2.32
N MET A 146 -22.10 2.76 1.08
CA MET A 146 -23.32 3.22 0.40
C MET A 146 -24.58 2.48 0.85
N LYS A 147 -24.45 1.27 1.41
CA LYS A 147 -25.57 0.47 1.92
C LYS A 147 -25.98 0.79 3.36
N ARG A 148 -25.10 1.46 4.11
CA ARG A 148 -25.41 1.95 5.44
C ARG A 148 -26.38 3.12 5.36
#